data_AF-A0A973J1P0-F1
#
_entry.id   AF-A0A973J1P0-F1
#
_cell.length_a   1.000
_cell.length_b   1.000
_cell.length_c   1.000
_cell.angle_alpha   90.00
_cell.angle_beta   90.00
_cell.angle_gamma   90.00
#
_symmetry.space_group_name_H-M   'P 1'
#
loop_
_entity.id
_entity.type
_entity.pdbx_description
1 polymer ?
#
loop_
_entity_poly.entity_id
_entity_poly.type
_entity_poly.pdbx_seq_one_letter_code
_entity_poly.pdbx_strand_id
1 'polypeptide(L)' 'MKAALVTIITGMLLSAAFIGISLYILLFRESFPASSKDDLTLYAALAGSYGIWRSIRVFLQWKERKNNI' A
#
# COMPACT_ATOMS: atom_id res chain seq x y z
N MET A 1 1.78 4.50 24.46
CA MET A 1 2.46 5.26 23.37
C MET A 1 3.28 4.39 22.42
N LYS A 2 4.20 3.53 22.88
CA LYS A 2 5.10 2.76 21.98
C LYS A 2 4.38 1.81 21.00
N ALA A 3 3.39 1.05 21.46
CA ALA A 3 2.64 0.11 20.61
C ALA A 3 1.90 0.82 19.46
N ALA A 4 1.31 1.98 19.74
CA ALA A 4 0.62 2.81 18.73
C ALA A 4 1.58 3.33 17.65
N LEU A 5 2.78 3.74 18.05
CA LEU A 5 3.81 4.20 17.12
C LEU A 5 4.25 3.07 16.19
N VAL A 6 4.44 1.87 16.73
CA VAL A 6 4.77 0.66 15.96
C VAL A 6 3.67 0.36 14.94
N THR A 7 2.39 0.45 15.33
CA THR A 7 1.26 0.27 14.40
C THR A 7 1.26 1.27 13.25
N ILE A 8 1.56 2.55 13.52
CA ILE A 8 1.63 3.59 12.49
C ILE A 8 2.79 3.33 11.52
N ILE A 9 3.99 3.07 12.05
CA ILE A 9 5.20 2.82 11.25
C ILE A 9 5.03 1.57 10.38
N THR A 10 4.60 0.46 10.97
CA THR A 10 4.33 -0.79 10.22
C THR A 10 3.21 -0.58 9.19
N GLY A 11 2.20 0.21 9.52
CA GLY A 11 1.14 0.61 8.60
C GLY A 11 1.66 1.38 7.39
N MET A 12 2.54 2.37 7.59
CA MET A 12 3.15 3.14 6.51
C MET A 12 4.07 2.28 5.64
N LEU A 13 4.95 1.48 6.25
CA LEU A 13 5.87 0.59 5.52
C LEU A 13 5.11 -0.42 4.65
N LEU A 14 4.07 -1.05 5.20
CA LEU A 14 3.29 -2.02 4.45
C LEU A 14 2.53 -1.36 3.30
N SER A 15 1.99 -0.16 3.52
CA SER A 15 1.29 0.59 2.47
C SER A 15 2.24 0.98 1.34
N ALA A 16 3.43 1.46 1.68
CA ALA A 16 4.47 1.80 0.71
C ALA A 16 4.93 0.57 -0.09
N ALA A 17 5.09 -0.58 0.56
CA ALA A 17 5.45 -1.83 -0.12
C ALA A 17 4.37 -2.26 -1.14
N PHE A 18 3.09 -2.25 -0.76
CA PHE A 18 1.99 -2.60 -1.66
C PHE A 18 1.87 -1.65 -2.85
N ILE A 19 1.99 -0.34 -2.61
CA ILE A 19 1.96 0.67 -3.67
C ILE A 19 3.19 0.51 -4.58
N GLY A 20 4.38 0.32 -4.01
CA GLY A 20 5.62 0.17 -4.76
C GLY A 20 5.62 -1.07 -5.67
N ILE A 21 5.20 -2.22 -5.16
CA ILE A 21 5.07 -3.45 -5.96
C ILE A 21 4.03 -3.26 -7.07
N SER A 22 2.89 -2.66 -6.76
CA SER A 22 1.85 -2.36 -7.74
C SER A 22 2.35 -1.46 -8.87
N LEU A 23 2.99 -0.34 -8.51
CA LEU A 23 3.57 0.59 -9.48
C LEU A 23 4.65 -0.06 -10.33
N TYR A 24 5.52 -0.87 -9.73
CA TYR A 24 6.54 -1.60 -10.46
C TYR A 24 5.90 -2.52 -11.52
N ILE A 25 4.92 -3.32 -11.14
CA ILE A 25 4.25 -4.23 -12.09
C ILE A 25 3.55 -3.45 -13.20
N LEU A 26 2.87 -2.35 -12.87
CA LEU A 26 2.14 -1.55 -13.86
C LEU A 26 3.08 -0.82 -14.83
N LEU A 27 4.20 -0.29 -14.35
CA LEU A 27 5.18 0.42 -15.18
C LEU A 27 6.04 -0.51 -16.04
N PHE A 28 6.32 -1.72 -15.55
CA PHE A 28 7.12 -2.73 -16.24
C PHE A 28 6.28 -3.87 -16.82
N ARG A 29 5.00 -3.62 -17.11
CA ARG A 29 4.04 -4.63 -17.60
C ARG A 29 4.56 -5.40 -18.82
N GLU A 30 5.27 -4.73 -19.72
CA GLU A 30 5.83 -5.31 -20.95
C GLU A 30 6.94 -6.34 -20.71
N SER A 31 7.55 -6.34 -19.52
CA SER A 31 8.60 -7.29 -19.15
C SER A 31 8.07 -8.67 -18.76
N PHE A 32 6.75 -8.86 -18.66
CA PHE A 32 6.13 -10.10 -18.20
C PHE A 32 5.56 -10.95 -19.35
N PRO A 33 5.53 -12.29 -19.20
CA PRO A 33 4.95 -13.20 -20.19
C PRO A 33 3.49 -12.86 -20.53
N ALA A 34 3.14 -12.94 -21.81
CA ALA A 34 1.80 -12.60 -22.31
C ALA A 34 0.67 -13.41 -21.63
N SER A 35 0.92 -14.68 -21.29
CA SER A 35 -0.03 -15.58 -20.64
C SER A 35 -0.42 -15.17 -19.22
N SER A 36 0.36 -14.32 -18.56
CA SER A 36 0.18 -13.94 -17.15
C SER A 36 -0.02 -12.44 -16.97
N LYS A 37 0.00 -11.68 -18.08
CA LYS A 37 0.08 -10.22 -18.07
C LYS A 37 -1.16 -9.57 -17.47
N ASP A 38 -2.34 -10.05 -17.84
CA ASP A 38 -3.61 -9.47 -17.41
C ASP A 38 -3.92 -9.82 -15.94
N ASP A 39 -3.70 -11.08 -15.55
CA ASP A 39 -3.81 -11.52 -14.17
C ASP A 39 -2.87 -10.72 -13.25
N LEU A 40 -1.60 -10.59 -13.65
CA LEU A 40 -0.61 -9.87 -12.86
C LEU A 40 -0.96 -8.37 -12.76
N THR A 41 -1.50 -7.78 -13.83
CA THR A 41 -1.99 -6.39 -13.82
C THR A 41 -3.17 -6.24 -12.86
N LEU A 42 -4.12 -7.18 -12.87
CA LEU A 42 -5.29 -7.17 -11.98
C LEU A 42 -4.86 -7.30 -10.52
N TYR A 43 -4.00 -8.26 -10.20
CA TYR A 43 -3.47 -8.45 -8.86
C TYR A 43 -2.65 -7.23 -8.40
N ALA A 44 -1.84 -6.64 -9.27
CA ALA A 44 -1.13 -5.41 -8.97
C ALA A 44 -2.08 -4.24 -8.68
N ALA A 45 -3.14 -4.06 -9.47
CA ALA A 45 -4.13 -3.01 -9.25
C ALA A 45 -4.86 -3.17 -7.91
N LEU A 46 -5.25 -4.40 -7.56
CA LEU A 46 -5.86 -4.73 -6.27
C LEU A 46 -4.89 -4.47 -5.10
N ALA A 47 -3.65 -4.94 -5.22
CA ALA A 47 -2.60 -4.72 -4.22
C ALA A 47 -2.33 -3.23 -4.00
N GLY A 48 -2.21 -2.45 -5.09
CA GLY A 48 -2.01 -1.00 -5.03
C GLY A 48 -3.19 -0.29 -4.37
N SER A 49 -4.42 -0.66 -4.74
CA SER A 49 -5.65 -0.12 -4.14
C SER A 49 -5.70 -0.37 -2.63
N TYR A 50 -5.31 -1.57 -2.18
CA TYR A 50 -5.20 -1.88 -0.76
C TYR A 50 -4.13 -1.02 -0.06
N GLY A 51 -2.96 -0.83 -0.68
CA GLY A 51 -1.90 0.04 -0.16
C GLY A 51 -2.35 1.50 0.00
N ILE A 52 -3.10 2.03 -0.98
CA ILE A 52 -3.68 3.38 -0.91
C ILE A 52 -4.69 3.47 0.25
N TRP A 53 -5.64 2.53 0.32
CA TRP A 53 -6.63 2.49 1.40
C TRP A 53 -5.97 2.44 2.78
N ARG A 54 -4.95 1.59 2.93
CA ARG A 54 -4.22 1.45 4.20
C ARG A 54 -3.48 2.73 4.56
N SER A 55 -2.88 3.43 3.59
CA SER A 55 -2.26 4.74 3.81
C SER A 55 -3.25 5.75 4.38
N ILE A 56 -4.45 5.82 3.80
CA ILE A 56 -5.52 6.71 4.28
C ILE A 56 -5.91 6.35 5.73
N ARG A 57 -6.06 5.06 6.04
CA ARG A 57 -6.39 4.61 7.40
C ARG A 57 -5.32 4.99 8.43
N VAL A 58 -4.05 4.84 8.08
CA VAL A 58 -2.93 5.23 8.96
C VAL A 58 -2.91 6.75 9.17
N PHE A 59 -3.17 7.52 8.11
CA PHE A 59 -3.26 8.98 8.19
C PHE A 59 -4.41 9.43 9.10
N LEU A 60 -5.59 8.82 8.98
CA LEU A 60 -6.74 9.11 9.85
C LEU A 60 -6.42 8.80 11.33
N GLN A 61 -5.83 7.63 11.60
CA GLN A 61 -5.42 7.26 12.96
C GLN A 61 -4.39 8.23 13.55
N TRP A 62 -3.46 8.73 12.72
CA TRP A 62 -2.49 9.73 13.16
C TRP A 62 -3.17 11.07 13.47
N LYS A 63 -4.12 11.50 12.64
CA LYS A 63 -4.91 12.72 12.83
C LYS A 63 -5.76 12.67 14.12
N GLU A 64 -6.46 11.56 14.35
CA GLU A 64 -7.27 11.34 15.56
C GLU A 64 -6.45 11.43 16.84
N ARG A 65 -5.20 10.93 16.82
CA ARG A 65 -4.29 11.06 17.97
C ARG A 65 -3.81 12.49 18.16
N LYS A 66 -3.51 13.21 17.08
CA LYS A 66 -3.09 14.62 17.18
C LYS A 66 -4.18 15.51 17.78
N ASN A 67 -5.46 15.19 17.54
CA ASN A 67 -6.60 15.93 18.07
C ASN A 67 -7.03 15.52 19.49
N ASN A 68 -6.55 14.38 20.01
CA ASN A 68 -6.83 13.88 21.37
C ASN A 68 -5.68 14.17 22.36
N ILE A 69 -4.66 14.92 21.94
CA ILE A 69 -3.53 15.41 22.75
C ILE A 69 -3.66 16.92 22.81
#